data_AF-A0A2E9V574-F1
#
_entry.id   AF-A0A2E9V574-F1
#
_cell.length_a   1.000
_cell.length_b   1.000
_cell.length_c   1.000
_cell.angle_alpha   90.00
_cell.angle_beta   90.00
_cell.angle_gamma   90.00
#
_symmetry.space_group_name_H-M   'P 1'
#
loop_
_entity.id
_entity.type
_entity.pdbx_description
1 polymer ?
#
loop_
_entity_poly.entity_id
_entity_poly.type
_entity_poly.pdbx_seq_one_letter_code
_entity_poly.pdbx_strand_id
1 'polypeptide(L)'
;MPSTYETLNVNTDSTTTKTILHEVLPLTGTLVSGTYDSPDGTSFNIKNYTHGMFQSVYDYPFLSSSANHIYDITFAYDESSTLSGSASVQNSKKINIYNQFSQILLGYTGSDNKVRLFESDITLDTVGQMKEVIFVPFSRLITKDQIKKGSFSIELGTGSFASPFTTPGGSRLLLQDASASANGGTAPTIGGDYGVLYENNGDGTFGNGSLSGSGVVFYQAGVAVLTASVFHLTNSFGVSTGPISDFGTGSTGGMETIDALMTGSSITASCDSLRHRIYNISFNNSTEINSTIYFCRLPVNKFNYSSNPTYTSGSKIRVKNVASDLPVSYVTTVGLYNARNELLAVAKLSEPLKKTPQNELTLRVRLDY
;
A
#
# COMPACT_ATOMS: atom_id res chain seq x y z
N MET A 1 21.69 15.33 46.96
CA MET A 1 21.10 13.98 46.93
C MET A 1 21.82 13.17 45.86
N PRO A 2 21.93 11.84 45.98
CA PRO A 2 22.47 11.00 44.90
C PRO A 2 21.70 11.28 43.61
N SER A 3 22.38 11.56 42.50
CA SER A 3 21.70 11.81 41.22
C SER A 3 21.06 10.51 40.74
N THR A 4 19.74 10.45 40.76
CA THR A 4 18.94 9.31 40.28
C THR A 4 18.73 9.35 38.77
N TYR A 5 19.11 10.45 38.12
CA TYR A 5 18.95 10.68 36.69
C TYR A 5 20.30 11.05 36.07
N GLU A 6 20.51 10.65 34.82
CA GLU A 6 21.59 11.15 33.97
C GLU A 6 20.97 11.95 32.82
N THR A 7 21.52 13.13 32.54
CA THR A 7 21.10 13.91 31.38
C THR A 7 21.68 13.29 30.12
N LEU A 8 20.82 12.98 29.15
CA LEU A 8 21.25 12.49 27.84
C LEU A 8 21.87 13.65 27.04
N ASN A 9 23.07 13.44 26.51
CA ASN A 9 23.61 14.33 25.48
C ASN A 9 23.09 13.90 24.12
N VAL A 10 22.15 14.65 23.55
CA VAL A 10 21.51 14.34 22.26
C VAL A 10 22.51 14.14 21.11
N ASN A 11 23.67 14.78 21.15
CA ASN A 11 24.66 14.70 20.07
C ASN A 11 25.51 13.41 20.10
N THR A 12 25.63 12.75 21.25
CA THR A 12 26.53 11.59 21.44
C THR A 12 25.82 10.34 21.94
N ASP A 13 24.66 10.50 22.58
CA ASP A 13 23.93 9.43 23.25
C ASP A 13 22.58 9.15 22.58
N SER A 14 22.29 9.80 21.45
CA SER A 14 21.14 9.47 20.61
C SER A 14 21.56 9.32 19.16
N THR A 15 21.01 8.33 18.49
CA THR A 15 21.12 8.17 17.05
C THR A 15 19.77 7.74 16.49
N THR A 16 19.32 8.40 15.44
CA THR A 16 18.08 8.08 14.74
C THR A 16 18.40 7.21 13.54
N THR A 17 17.66 6.13 13.37
CA THR A 17 17.75 5.27 12.18
C THR A 17 16.36 5.04 11.62
N LYS A 18 16.27 5.00 10.30
CA LYS A 18 15.06 4.68 9.56
C LYS A 18 15.24 3.31 8.95
N THR A 19 14.36 2.37 9.32
CA THR A 19 14.35 1.03 8.74
C THR A 19 13.11 0.88 7.88
N ILE A 20 13.29 0.42 6.64
CA ILE A 20 12.18 0.11 5.75
C ILE A 20 11.97 -1.40 5.75
N LEU A 21 10.78 -1.84 6.15
CA LEU A 21 10.37 -3.24 6.10
C LEU A 21 9.49 -3.45 4.86
N HIS A 22 9.72 -4.58 4.18
CA HIS A 22 8.90 -5.01 3.06
C HIS A 22 8.20 -6.33 3.37
N GLU A 23 6.90 -6.37 3.15
CA GLU A 23 6.09 -7.59 3.21
C GLU A 23 5.51 -7.86 1.82
N VAL A 24 5.60 -9.11 1.36
CA VAL A 24 5.03 -9.54 0.08
C VAL A 24 3.56 -9.85 0.28
N LEU A 25 2.70 -9.28 -0.56
CA LEU A 25 1.25 -9.46 -0.51
C LEU A 25 0.73 -10.02 -1.82
N PRO A 26 0.54 -11.35 -1.90
CA PRO A 26 -0.16 -11.98 -3.01
C PRO A 26 -1.68 -11.95 -2.76
N LEU A 27 -2.43 -11.29 -3.64
CA LEU A 27 -3.89 -11.29 -3.67
C LEU A 27 -4.37 -12.19 -4.82
N THR A 28 -4.60 -13.45 -4.51
CA THR A 28 -4.98 -14.45 -5.52
C THR A 28 -6.40 -14.20 -6.04
N GLY A 29 -6.62 -14.43 -7.34
CA GLY A 29 -7.92 -14.24 -8.00
C GLY A 29 -9.05 -15.07 -7.40
N THR A 30 -8.74 -16.15 -6.67
CA THR A 30 -9.71 -16.93 -5.91
C THR A 30 -10.41 -16.10 -4.82
N LEU A 31 -9.72 -15.15 -4.19
CA LEU A 31 -10.32 -14.21 -3.25
C LEU A 31 -11.16 -13.13 -3.97
N VAL A 32 -10.91 -12.92 -5.26
CA VAL A 32 -11.56 -11.89 -6.07
C VAL A 32 -12.84 -12.39 -6.73
N SER A 33 -12.91 -13.69 -7.07
CA SER A 33 -14.08 -14.38 -7.63
C SER A 33 -14.09 -15.85 -7.21
N GLY A 34 -15.27 -16.42 -6.94
CA GLY A 34 -15.46 -17.87 -6.83
C GLY A 34 -15.38 -18.47 -5.42
N THR A 35 -14.50 -17.98 -4.52
CA THR A 35 -14.29 -18.66 -3.22
C THR A 35 -15.49 -18.53 -2.26
N TYR A 36 -16.14 -17.37 -2.27
CA TYR A 36 -17.28 -17.08 -1.39
C TYR A 36 -18.57 -16.90 -2.18
N ASP A 37 -18.63 -17.49 -3.37
CA ASP A 37 -19.82 -17.44 -4.21
C ASP A 37 -20.78 -18.54 -3.78
N SER A 38 -22.04 -18.19 -3.55
CA SER A 38 -23.11 -19.19 -3.41
C SER A 38 -23.44 -19.83 -4.76
N PRO A 39 -24.12 -21.00 -4.76
CA PRO A 39 -24.54 -21.68 -5.98
C PRO A 39 -25.45 -20.87 -6.92
N ASP A 40 -26.04 -19.78 -6.42
CA ASP A 40 -26.86 -18.82 -7.18
C ASP A 40 -26.04 -17.63 -7.77
N GLY A 41 -24.72 -17.63 -7.57
CA GLY A 41 -23.80 -16.63 -8.11
C GLY A 41 -23.61 -15.38 -7.23
N THR A 42 -24.14 -15.34 -6.00
CA THR A 42 -23.89 -14.20 -5.11
C THR A 42 -22.57 -14.34 -4.35
N SER A 43 -21.69 -13.34 -4.45
CA SER A 43 -20.41 -13.32 -3.75
C SER A 43 -20.54 -12.70 -2.36
N PHE A 44 -20.32 -13.46 -1.28
CA PHE A 44 -20.48 -12.97 0.10
C PHE A 44 -19.36 -12.06 0.60
N ASN A 45 -18.20 -12.06 -0.07
CA ASN A 45 -17.07 -11.19 0.25
C ASN A 45 -17.04 -9.89 -0.58
N ILE A 46 -18.05 -9.69 -1.43
CA ILE A 46 -18.15 -8.54 -2.32
C ILE A 46 -19.29 -7.66 -1.86
N LYS A 47 -18.97 -6.41 -1.56
CA LYS A 47 -19.96 -5.45 -1.08
C LYS A 47 -20.32 -4.47 -2.18
N ASN A 48 -21.59 -4.49 -2.57
CA ASN A 48 -22.22 -3.49 -3.43
C ASN A 48 -22.93 -2.45 -2.57
N TYR A 49 -22.68 -1.18 -2.86
CA TYR A 49 -23.30 -0.08 -2.14
C TYR A 49 -24.52 0.45 -2.88
N THR A 50 -25.49 0.99 -2.13
CA THR A 50 -26.72 1.57 -2.68
C THR A 50 -26.49 2.73 -3.64
N HIS A 51 -25.38 3.47 -3.47
CA HIS A 51 -25.00 4.55 -4.41
C HIS A 51 -24.45 4.01 -5.74
N GLY A 52 -24.02 2.74 -5.81
CA GLY A 52 -23.58 2.06 -7.03
C GLY A 52 -22.40 2.72 -7.74
N MET A 53 -21.45 3.29 -6.98
CA MET A 53 -20.30 4.03 -7.54
C MET A 53 -19.01 3.21 -7.56
N PHE A 54 -18.91 2.19 -6.71
CA PHE A 54 -17.77 1.29 -6.63
C PHE A 54 -18.23 0.00 -5.96
N GLN A 55 -17.37 -1.01 -6.02
CA GLN A 55 -17.53 -2.30 -5.38
C GLN A 55 -16.33 -2.57 -4.48
N SER A 56 -16.56 -3.03 -3.25
CA SER A 56 -15.47 -3.37 -2.31
C SER A 56 -15.25 -4.88 -2.25
N VAL A 57 -13.98 -5.28 -2.22
CA VAL A 57 -13.55 -6.67 -2.07
C VAL A 57 -12.99 -6.89 -0.66
N TYR A 58 -13.45 -7.93 0.01
CA TYR A 58 -13.01 -8.35 1.34
C TYR A 58 -12.32 -9.72 1.31
N ASP A 59 -11.45 -9.99 2.27
CA ASP A 59 -10.76 -11.28 2.47
C ASP A 59 -11.69 -12.40 2.99
N TYR A 60 -12.83 -12.01 3.55
CA TYR A 60 -13.84 -12.86 4.15
C TYR A 60 -15.24 -12.28 3.88
N PRO A 61 -16.34 -13.03 4.06
CA PRO A 61 -17.69 -12.49 3.98
C PRO A 61 -17.85 -11.16 4.73
N PHE A 62 -18.29 -10.11 4.03
CA PHE A 62 -18.20 -8.72 4.52
C PHE A 62 -19.07 -8.41 5.76
N LEU A 63 -19.98 -9.31 6.12
CA LEU A 63 -20.78 -9.23 7.35
C LEU A 63 -20.07 -9.83 8.57
N SER A 64 -18.95 -10.51 8.37
CA SER A 64 -18.14 -11.07 9.45
C SER A 64 -17.34 -9.97 10.14
N SER A 65 -17.22 -10.05 11.47
CA SER A 65 -16.37 -9.16 12.26
C SER A 65 -14.88 -9.29 11.95
N SER A 66 -14.48 -10.39 11.30
CA SER A 66 -13.09 -10.66 10.92
C SER A 66 -12.76 -10.24 9.49
N ALA A 67 -13.74 -9.72 8.73
CA ALA A 67 -13.53 -9.34 7.34
C ALA A 67 -12.75 -8.02 7.24
N ASN A 68 -11.62 -8.05 6.54
CA ASN A 68 -10.83 -6.88 6.22
C ASN A 68 -11.09 -6.44 4.78
N HIS A 69 -11.23 -5.13 4.60
CA HIS A 69 -11.31 -4.52 3.28
C HIS A 69 -9.95 -4.57 2.59
N ILE A 70 -9.92 -5.12 1.37
CA ILE A 70 -8.70 -5.30 0.59
C ILE A 70 -8.50 -4.14 -0.39
N TYR A 71 -9.47 -3.95 -1.29
CA TYR A 71 -9.46 -2.89 -2.30
C TYR A 71 -10.87 -2.62 -2.82
N ASP A 72 -11.04 -1.49 -3.51
CA ASP A 72 -12.25 -1.19 -4.26
C ASP A 72 -12.00 -1.26 -5.76
N ILE A 73 -13.07 -1.39 -6.54
CA ILE A 73 -13.07 -1.31 -7.99
C ILE A 73 -14.10 -0.28 -8.41
N THR A 74 -13.73 0.59 -9.35
CA THR A 74 -14.69 1.43 -10.05
C THR A 74 -14.26 1.72 -11.49
N PHE A 75 -15.24 2.01 -12.32
CA PHE A 75 -15.09 2.34 -13.74
C PHE A 75 -15.47 3.79 -13.94
N ALA A 76 -14.65 4.50 -14.69
CA ALA A 76 -14.82 5.92 -14.92
C ALA A 76 -14.22 6.34 -16.26
N TYR A 77 -14.68 7.47 -16.77
CA TYR A 77 -14.10 8.06 -17.96
C TYR A 77 -14.19 9.58 -17.92
N ASP A 78 -13.29 10.21 -18.64
CA ASP A 78 -13.26 11.65 -18.84
C ASP A 78 -14.43 12.14 -19.72
N GLU A 79 -14.81 13.41 -19.56
CA GLU A 79 -15.87 14.03 -20.37
C GLU A 79 -15.49 14.20 -21.84
N SER A 80 -14.20 14.16 -22.19
CA SER A 80 -13.73 14.18 -23.58
C SER A 80 -13.65 12.78 -24.21
N SER A 81 -14.01 11.73 -23.47
CA SER A 81 -14.17 10.38 -24.01
C SER A 81 -15.34 10.32 -24.99
N THR A 82 -15.21 9.53 -26.06
CA THR A 82 -16.33 9.24 -26.97
C THR A 82 -17.47 8.48 -26.28
N LEU A 83 -17.16 7.75 -25.20
CA LEU A 83 -18.13 6.98 -24.41
C LEU A 83 -18.98 7.88 -23.50
N SER A 84 -18.51 9.09 -23.18
CA SER A 84 -19.22 10.03 -22.30
C SER A 84 -20.51 10.60 -22.90
N GLY A 85 -20.65 10.55 -24.23
CA GLY A 85 -21.84 11.02 -24.95
C GLY A 85 -23.04 10.04 -24.92
N SER A 86 -22.84 8.82 -24.42
CA SER A 86 -23.89 7.80 -24.38
C SER A 86 -24.93 8.06 -23.30
N ALA A 87 -26.18 7.63 -23.53
CA ALA A 87 -27.27 7.67 -22.57
C ALA A 87 -27.10 6.62 -21.44
N SER A 88 -25.98 6.68 -20.71
CA SER A 88 -25.66 5.76 -19.62
C SER A 88 -26.42 6.10 -18.35
N VAL A 89 -26.96 5.08 -17.67
CA VAL A 89 -27.68 5.19 -16.38
C VAL A 89 -26.85 5.89 -15.29
N GLN A 90 -25.52 5.84 -15.39
CA GLN A 90 -24.60 6.42 -14.40
C GLN A 90 -23.55 7.34 -15.03
N ASN A 91 -23.84 7.95 -16.19
CA ASN A 91 -22.88 8.76 -16.94
C ASN A 91 -22.20 9.84 -16.07
N SER A 92 -22.99 10.68 -15.42
CA SER A 92 -22.49 11.77 -14.58
C SER A 92 -21.66 11.26 -13.40
N LYS A 93 -21.97 10.07 -12.86
CA LYS A 93 -21.19 9.47 -11.77
C LYS A 93 -19.81 9.05 -12.27
N LYS A 94 -19.71 8.43 -13.45
CA LYS A 94 -18.45 7.99 -14.06
C LYS A 94 -17.51 9.17 -14.32
N ILE A 95 -18.05 10.28 -14.87
CA ILE A 95 -17.30 11.52 -15.09
C ILE A 95 -16.83 12.14 -13.75
N ASN A 96 -17.73 12.21 -12.75
CA ASN A 96 -17.37 12.76 -11.45
C ASN A 96 -16.30 11.93 -10.72
N ILE A 97 -16.35 10.59 -10.83
CA ILE A 97 -15.34 9.70 -10.26
C ILE A 97 -13.98 9.95 -10.92
N TYR A 98 -13.92 10.04 -12.25
CA TYR A 98 -12.68 10.35 -12.98
C TYR A 98 -12.07 11.67 -12.47
N ASN A 99 -12.88 12.72 -12.43
CA ASN A 99 -12.46 14.04 -11.99
C ASN A 99 -11.98 14.03 -10.53
N GLN A 100 -12.67 13.32 -9.64
CA GLN A 100 -12.29 13.23 -8.24
C GLN A 100 -10.93 12.53 -8.04
N PHE A 101 -10.72 11.39 -8.71
CA PHE A 101 -9.44 10.68 -8.64
C PHE A 101 -8.30 11.49 -9.23
N SER A 102 -8.53 12.13 -10.37
CA SER A 102 -7.51 12.99 -10.96
C SER A 102 -7.16 14.18 -10.06
N GLN A 103 -8.16 14.85 -9.46
CA GLN A 103 -7.89 15.96 -8.54
C GLN A 103 -7.06 15.55 -7.31
N ILE A 104 -7.33 14.38 -6.74
CA ILE A 104 -6.60 13.87 -5.57
C ILE A 104 -5.19 13.44 -5.95
N LEU A 105 -5.02 12.79 -7.11
CA LEU A 105 -3.77 12.13 -7.47
C LEU A 105 -2.83 13.05 -8.28
N LEU A 106 -3.37 13.74 -9.28
CA LEU A 106 -2.60 14.54 -10.24
C LEU A 106 -2.74 16.05 -10.01
N GLY A 107 -3.89 16.50 -9.51
CA GLY A 107 -4.20 17.91 -9.30
C GLY A 107 -4.64 18.66 -10.56
N TYR A 108 -4.43 19.97 -10.54
CA TYR A 108 -4.81 20.89 -11.62
C TYR A 108 -3.61 21.26 -12.49
N THR A 109 -3.86 21.57 -13.76
CA THR A 109 -2.84 21.98 -14.74
C THR A 109 -3.29 23.19 -15.56
N GLY A 110 -2.29 23.92 -16.07
CA GLY A 110 -2.46 25.10 -16.93
C GLY A 110 -3.02 26.33 -16.21
N SER A 111 -3.13 27.43 -16.95
CA SER A 111 -3.71 28.70 -16.48
C SER A 111 -5.22 28.61 -16.21
N ASP A 112 -5.89 27.63 -16.82
CA ASP A 112 -7.34 27.45 -16.76
C ASP A 112 -7.79 26.59 -15.58
N ASN A 113 -6.86 26.14 -14.71
CA ASN A 113 -7.12 25.21 -13.61
C ASN A 113 -7.95 23.98 -14.04
N LYS A 114 -7.53 23.34 -15.14
CA LYS A 114 -8.19 22.12 -15.61
C LYS A 114 -7.68 20.92 -14.83
N VAL A 115 -8.58 19.98 -14.56
CA VAL A 115 -8.22 18.68 -13.98
C VAL A 115 -7.30 17.96 -14.98
N ARG A 116 -6.17 17.44 -14.50
CA ARG A 116 -5.21 16.75 -15.38
C ARG A 116 -5.78 15.40 -15.85
N LEU A 117 -5.45 14.94 -17.04
CA LEU A 117 -5.83 13.58 -17.44
C LEU A 117 -4.75 12.60 -17.01
N PHE A 118 -5.12 11.34 -16.77
CA PHE A 118 -4.14 10.28 -16.60
C PHE A 118 -3.46 10.02 -17.94
N GLU A 119 -2.17 9.72 -17.92
CA GLU A 119 -1.35 9.46 -19.11
C GLU A 119 -0.64 8.12 -18.93
N SER A 120 -0.39 7.45 -20.04
CA SER A 120 0.29 6.14 -20.07
C SER A 120 1.81 6.23 -19.90
N ASP A 121 2.32 7.39 -19.50
CA ASP A 121 3.73 7.65 -19.27
C ASP A 121 3.97 8.50 -18.00
N ILE A 122 5.24 8.90 -17.80
CA ILE A 122 5.67 9.72 -16.67
C ILE A 122 5.92 11.21 -17.03
N THR A 123 5.69 11.63 -18.27
CA THR A 123 6.08 12.97 -18.75
C THR A 123 4.99 14.00 -18.50
N LEU A 124 3.72 13.58 -18.42
CA LEU A 124 2.60 14.48 -18.12
C LEU A 124 2.48 15.61 -19.15
N ASP A 125 2.71 15.28 -20.42
CA ASP A 125 2.80 16.19 -21.57
C ASP A 125 1.53 16.19 -22.46
N THR A 126 0.47 15.50 -22.02
CA THR A 126 -0.82 15.33 -22.69
C THR A 126 -0.81 14.37 -23.88
N VAL A 127 0.28 13.66 -24.12
CA VAL A 127 0.34 12.52 -25.05
C VAL A 127 -0.02 11.23 -24.28
N GLY A 128 -0.63 10.25 -24.95
CA GLY A 128 -0.95 8.96 -24.30
C GLY A 128 -2.05 9.05 -23.23
N GLN A 129 -3.00 9.99 -23.36
CA GLN A 129 -4.08 10.17 -22.39
C GLN A 129 -4.96 8.92 -22.23
N MET A 130 -5.15 8.50 -20.98
CA MET A 130 -6.09 7.45 -20.58
C MET A 130 -7.42 8.10 -20.20
N LYS A 131 -8.35 8.12 -21.16
CA LYS A 131 -9.68 8.71 -20.97
C LYS A 131 -10.65 7.74 -20.34
N GLU A 132 -10.54 6.46 -20.66
CA GLU A 132 -11.34 5.37 -20.10
C GLU A 132 -10.48 4.56 -19.12
N VAL A 133 -10.85 4.60 -17.84
CA VAL A 133 -10.01 4.03 -16.79
C VAL A 133 -10.79 3.19 -15.79
N ILE A 134 -10.05 2.25 -15.22
CA ILE A 134 -10.47 1.40 -14.12
C ILE A 134 -9.60 1.77 -12.93
N PHE A 135 -10.24 2.18 -11.84
CA PHE A 135 -9.54 2.49 -10.59
C PHE A 135 -9.60 1.29 -9.66
N VAL A 136 -8.44 0.95 -9.11
CA VAL A 136 -8.26 -0.08 -8.08
C VAL A 136 -7.50 0.53 -6.89
N PRO A 137 -8.18 1.28 -6.01
CA PRO A 137 -7.60 1.75 -4.75
C PRO A 137 -7.50 0.61 -3.73
N PHE A 138 -6.31 0.43 -3.17
CA PHE A 138 -6.03 -0.55 -2.13
C PHE A 138 -6.20 0.04 -0.73
N SER A 139 -6.67 -0.78 0.20
CA SER A 139 -6.82 -0.41 1.60
C SER A 139 -5.45 -0.16 2.25
N ARG A 140 -5.36 0.90 3.06
CA ARG A 140 -4.17 1.20 3.88
C ARG A 140 -3.78 0.07 4.84
N LEU A 141 -4.72 -0.80 5.20
CA LEU A 141 -4.41 -1.98 6.01
C LEU A 141 -3.39 -2.89 5.33
N ILE A 142 -3.43 -2.95 4.00
CA ILE A 142 -2.59 -3.80 3.15
C ILE A 142 -1.37 -3.02 2.65
N THR A 143 -1.57 -1.81 2.12
CA THR A 143 -0.45 -1.01 1.58
C THR A 143 0.44 -0.40 2.66
N LYS A 144 -0.02 -0.36 3.92
CA LYS A 144 0.68 0.29 5.05
C LYS A 144 0.97 1.75 4.75
N ASP A 145 2.24 2.12 4.63
CA ASP A 145 2.66 3.49 4.30
C ASP A 145 2.69 3.73 2.78
N GLN A 146 3.15 2.74 2.01
CA GLN A 146 3.20 2.81 0.55
C GLN A 146 3.42 1.44 -0.09
N ILE A 147 3.04 1.30 -1.35
CA ILE A 147 3.47 0.20 -2.21
C ILE A 147 4.96 0.41 -2.57
N LYS A 148 5.77 -0.64 -2.49
CA LYS A 148 7.17 -0.60 -2.92
C LYS A 148 7.25 -0.43 -4.44
N LYS A 149 7.96 0.60 -4.89
CA LYS A 149 8.27 0.84 -6.30
C LYS A 149 8.94 -0.36 -6.96
N GLY A 150 8.51 -0.72 -8.16
CA GLY A 150 9.02 -1.84 -8.95
C GLY A 150 8.54 -3.22 -8.49
N SER A 151 7.56 -3.27 -7.58
CA SER A 151 7.03 -4.55 -7.06
C SER A 151 5.59 -4.84 -7.47
N PHE A 152 4.89 -3.86 -8.05
CA PHE A 152 3.48 -3.99 -8.35
C PHE A 152 3.27 -4.76 -9.65
N SER A 153 2.46 -5.81 -9.59
CA SER A 153 1.98 -6.54 -10.75
C SER A 153 0.51 -6.91 -10.63
N ILE A 154 -0.17 -6.93 -11.77
CA ILE A 154 -1.53 -7.44 -11.91
C ILE A 154 -1.62 -8.32 -13.16
N GLU A 155 -2.23 -9.48 -13.00
CA GLU A 155 -2.50 -10.42 -14.08
C GLU A 155 -3.99 -10.44 -14.41
N LEU A 156 -4.30 -10.19 -15.68
CA LEU A 156 -5.66 -10.09 -16.20
C LEU A 156 -5.92 -11.16 -17.27
N GLY A 157 -7.12 -11.73 -17.27
CA GLY A 157 -7.59 -12.65 -18.30
C GLY A 157 -8.13 -11.89 -19.51
N THR A 158 -7.54 -12.11 -20.69
CA THR A 158 -7.98 -11.51 -21.95
C THR A 158 -8.91 -12.41 -22.77
N GLY A 159 -9.33 -13.55 -22.20
CA GLY A 159 -10.21 -14.53 -22.88
C GLY A 159 -11.68 -14.15 -22.95
N SER A 160 -12.52 -15.11 -23.34
CA SER A 160 -13.98 -14.99 -23.24
C SER A 160 -14.43 -14.91 -21.78
N PHE A 161 -15.64 -14.43 -21.52
CA PHE A 161 -16.15 -14.30 -20.15
C PHE A 161 -16.28 -15.68 -19.48
N ALA A 162 -16.69 -16.71 -20.21
CA ALA A 162 -16.80 -18.07 -19.67
C ALA A 162 -15.43 -18.76 -19.42
N SER A 163 -14.35 -18.24 -20.02
CA SER A 163 -13.03 -18.87 -19.99
C SER A 163 -11.93 -17.81 -20.07
N PRO A 164 -11.84 -16.92 -19.06
CA PRO A 164 -11.01 -15.72 -19.14
C PRO A 164 -9.50 -16.02 -19.16
N PHE A 165 -9.09 -17.19 -18.67
CA PHE A 165 -7.68 -17.55 -18.46
C PHE A 165 -7.15 -18.67 -19.36
N THR A 166 -7.98 -19.28 -20.22
CA THR A 166 -7.59 -20.47 -21.00
C THR A 166 -7.43 -20.19 -22.49
N THR A 167 -6.37 -20.74 -23.07
CA THR A 167 -6.12 -20.76 -24.53
C THR A 167 -7.07 -21.74 -25.24
N PRO A 168 -7.43 -21.52 -26.52
CA PRO A 168 -6.81 -20.61 -27.49
C PRO A 168 -7.43 -19.20 -27.56
N GLY A 169 -8.45 -18.90 -26.74
CA GLY A 169 -9.23 -17.65 -26.83
C GLY A 169 -8.80 -16.51 -25.91
N GLY A 170 -7.84 -16.72 -25.01
CA GLY A 170 -7.32 -15.72 -24.08
C GLY A 170 -6.02 -16.14 -23.42
N SER A 171 -5.12 -15.18 -23.20
CA SER A 171 -3.89 -15.37 -22.42
C SER A 171 -3.96 -14.55 -21.13
N ARG A 172 -3.11 -14.88 -20.17
CA ARG A 172 -2.90 -14.02 -19.00
C ARG A 172 -2.02 -12.86 -19.42
N LEU A 173 -2.57 -11.65 -19.34
CA LEU A 173 -1.82 -10.42 -19.55
C LEU A 173 -1.27 -9.97 -18.20
N LEU A 174 0.06 -9.97 -18.09
CA LEU A 174 0.77 -9.44 -16.93
C LEU A 174 1.10 -7.97 -17.18
N LEU A 175 0.58 -7.09 -16.31
CA LEU A 175 0.99 -5.71 -16.21
C LEU A 175 1.92 -5.55 -15.00
N GLN A 176 3.05 -4.86 -15.19
CA GLN A 176 4.00 -4.63 -14.11
C GLN A 176 4.63 -3.24 -14.19
N ASP A 177 4.96 -2.65 -13.04
CA ASP A 177 5.74 -1.42 -12.93
C ASP A 177 7.26 -1.66 -13.14
N ALA A 178 7.62 -2.42 -14.17
CA ALA A 178 8.96 -2.97 -14.38
C ALA A 178 10.07 -1.90 -14.50
N SER A 179 9.73 -0.68 -14.92
CA SER A 179 10.70 0.43 -15.01
C SER A 179 10.95 1.15 -13.68
N ALA A 180 10.07 0.99 -12.70
CA ALA A 180 10.09 1.74 -11.47
C ALA A 180 11.08 1.16 -10.46
N SER A 181 11.78 2.04 -9.74
CA SER A 181 12.71 1.67 -8.68
C SER A 181 12.78 2.76 -7.62
N ALA A 182 13.56 2.53 -6.55
CA ALA A 182 13.83 3.57 -5.56
C ALA A 182 14.51 4.82 -6.15
N ASN A 183 15.22 4.67 -7.29
CA ASN A 183 16.11 5.71 -7.83
C ASN A 183 15.66 6.28 -9.18
N GLY A 184 14.55 5.80 -9.76
CA GLY A 184 14.12 6.23 -11.09
C GLY A 184 12.91 5.46 -11.62
N GLY A 185 12.41 5.89 -12.80
CA GLY A 185 11.24 5.29 -13.44
C GLY A 185 9.90 5.67 -12.80
N THR A 186 9.88 6.76 -12.03
CA THR A 186 8.68 7.30 -11.37
C THR A 186 8.65 8.82 -11.50
N ALA A 187 7.46 9.41 -11.51
CA ALA A 187 7.27 10.86 -11.46
C ALA A 187 6.53 11.29 -10.18
N PRO A 188 6.91 12.42 -9.56
CA PRO A 188 6.24 12.94 -8.37
C PRO A 188 4.94 13.67 -8.73
N THR A 189 3.88 13.42 -7.97
CA THR A 189 2.57 14.09 -8.08
C THR A 189 1.98 14.38 -6.71
N ILE A 190 0.76 14.96 -6.66
CA ILE A 190 0.06 15.25 -5.38
C ILE A 190 -0.27 13.95 -4.64
N GLY A 191 -0.66 12.90 -5.36
CA GLY A 191 -0.96 11.56 -4.82
C GLY A 191 0.27 10.75 -4.42
N GLY A 192 1.46 11.37 -4.45
CA GLY A 192 2.74 10.70 -4.28
C GLY A 192 3.43 10.43 -5.61
N ASP A 193 4.48 9.62 -5.55
CA ASP A 193 5.15 9.15 -6.75
C ASP A 193 4.25 8.12 -7.45
N TYR A 194 4.28 8.14 -8.77
CA TYR A 194 3.63 7.12 -9.58
C TYR A 194 4.59 6.51 -10.60
N GLY A 195 4.29 5.27 -10.99
CA GLY A 195 4.99 4.53 -12.02
C GLY A 195 4.03 4.01 -13.08
N VAL A 196 4.57 3.68 -14.25
CA VAL A 196 3.81 3.18 -15.40
C VAL A 196 3.76 1.66 -15.37
N LEU A 197 2.60 1.09 -15.68
CA LEU A 197 2.37 -0.34 -15.82
C LEU A 197 2.55 -0.75 -17.28
N TYR A 198 3.50 -1.64 -17.52
CA TYR A 198 3.81 -2.16 -18.86
C TYR A 198 3.30 -3.59 -19.01
N GLU A 199 2.81 -3.89 -20.21
CA GLU A 199 2.47 -5.24 -20.62
C GLU A 199 3.72 -6.10 -20.79
N ASN A 200 3.63 -7.35 -20.36
CA ASN A 200 4.63 -8.38 -20.64
C ASN A 200 4.43 -8.93 -22.06
N ASN A 201 5.49 -8.98 -22.87
CA ASN A 201 5.44 -9.46 -24.26
C ASN A 201 5.44 -11.00 -24.39
N GLY A 202 5.37 -11.73 -23.27
CA GLY A 202 5.40 -13.20 -23.22
C GLY A 202 6.80 -13.81 -23.24
N ASP A 203 7.85 -13.00 -23.42
CA ASP A 203 9.27 -13.38 -23.40
C ASP A 203 10.02 -12.87 -22.15
N GLY A 204 9.27 -12.29 -21.19
CA GLY A 204 9.84 -11.67 -19.99
C GLY A 204 10.31 -10.22 -20.19
N THR A 205 10.18 -9.66 -21.40
CA THR A 205 10.35 -8.23 -21.66
C THR A 205 9.04 -7.49 -21.42
N PHE A 206 9.16 -6.21 -21.05
CA PHE A 206 8.03 -5.34 -20.77
C PHE A 206 8.02 -4.15 -21.72
N GLY A 207 6.83 -3.82 -22.22
CA GLY A 207 6.58 -2.71 -23.13
C GLY A 207 6.54 -3.15 -24.60
N ASN A 208 5.56 -2.65 -25.34
CA ASN A 208 5.55 -2.73 -26.80
C ASN A 208 6.61 -1.73 -27.34
N GLY A 209 7.28 -2.03 -28.44
CA GLY A 209 8.36 -1.21 -29.04
C GLY A 209 7.98 0.25 -29.38
N SER A 210 6.75 0.68 -29.09
CA SER A 210 6.34 2.06 -28.85
C SER A 210 5.74 2.13 -27.44
N LEU A 211 6.51 2.64 -26.47
CA LEU A 211 6.19 2.76 -25.04
C LEU A 211 4.83 3.41 -24.78
N SER A 212 3.76 2.63 -24.78
CA SER A 212 2.47 3.03 -24.22
C SER A 212 2.23 2.16 -23.01
N GLY A 213 2.29 2.75 -21.82
CA GLY A 213 1.82 2.07 -20.62
C GLY A 213 0.34 1.70 -20.73
N SER A 214 -0.04 0.60 -20.09
CA SER A 214 -1.43 0.14 -20.01
C SER A 214 -2.07 0.50 -18.67
N GLY A 215 -1.41 1.37 -17.90
CA GLY A 215 -1.89 1.91 -16.65
C GLY A 215 -0.78 2.62 -15.87
N VAL A 216 -1.15 3.13 -14.69
CA VAL A 216 -0.23 3.73 -13.73
C VAL A 216 -0.56 3.27 -12.31
N VAL A 217 0.42 3.29 -11.42
CA VAL A 217 0.25 2.99 -9.99
C VAL A 217 0.83 4.12 -9.14
N PHE A 218 0.03 4.65 -8.21
CA PHE A 218 0.42 5.66 -7.24
C PHE A 218 0.82 4.98 -5.93
N TYR A 219 2.10 5.07 -5.56
CA TYR A 219 2.68 4.24 -4.51
C TYR A 219 2.20 4.61 -3.11
N GLN A 220 2.19 5.90 -2.79
CA GLN A 220 1.79 6.41 -1.47
C GLN A 220 0.27 6.47 -1.32
N ALA A 221 -0.46 6.82 -2.39
CA ALA A 221 -1.92 6.75 -2.38
C ALA A 221 -2.44 5.30 -2.36
N GLY A 222 -1.65 4.34 -2.84
CA GLY A 222 -2.06 2.95 -2.97
C GLY A 222 -3.17 2.78 -4.00
N VAL A 223 -3.06 3.42 -5.17
CA VAL A 223 -4.10 3.37 -6.21
C VAL A 223 -3.48 2.91 -7.53
N ALA A 224 -4.01 1.84 -8.12
CA ALA A 224 -3.73 1.48 -9.50
C ALA A 224 -4.82 2.03 -10.42
N VAL A 225 -4.42 2.54 -11.58
CA VAL A 225 -5.28 3.07 -12.63
C VAL A 225 -4.94 2.32 -13.91
N LEU A 226 -5.89 1.57 -14.45
CA LEU A 226 -5.70 0.80 -15.68
C LEU A 226 -6.49 1.46 -16.80
N THR A 227 -5.93 1.53 -18.01
CA THR A 227 -6.74 1.92 -19.17
C THR A 227 -7.67 0.78 -19.57
N ALA A 228 -8.90 1.11 -19.96
CA ALA A 228 -9.85 0.12 -20.49
C ALA A 228 -9.34 -0.57 -21.77
N SER A 229 -8.45 0.09 -22.51
CA SER A 229 -7.84 -0.44 -23.74
C SER A 229 -7.00 -1.70 -23.52
N VAL A 230 -6.66 -2.04 -22.26
CA VAL A 230 -6.02 -3.32 -21.92
C VAL A 230 -6.83 -4.54 -22.34
N PHE A 231 -8.15 -4.38 -22.52
CA PHE A 231 -9.05 -5.41 -23.01
C PHE A 231 -9.38 -5.27 -24.50
N HIS A 232 -8.57 -4.53 -25.25
CA HIS A 232 -8.66 -4.49 -26.71
C HIS A 232 -7.74 -5.53 -27.32
N LEU A 233 -8.26 -6.24 -28.33
CA LEU A 233 -7.49 -7.18 -29.10
C LEU A 233 -6.52 -6.41 -30.01
N THR A 234 -5.31 -6.94 -30.16
CA THR A 234 -4.33 -6.48 -31.14
C THR A 234 -4.06 -7.60 -32.12
N ASN A 235 -3.99 -7.29 -33.42
CA ASN A 235 -3.56 -8.27 -34.41
C ASN A 235 -2.05 -8.54 -34.32
N SER A 236 -1.55 -9.50 -35.10
CA SER A 236 -0.12 -9.84 -35.16
C SER A 236 0.79 -8.70 -35.65
N PHE A 237 0.22 -7.60 -36.15
CA PHE A 237 0.94 -6.39 -36.56
C PHE A 237 0.86 -5.27 -35.50
N GLY A 238 0.36 -5.57 -34.29
CA GLY A 238 0.25 -4.61 -33.18
C GLY A 238 -0.86 -3.57 -33.37
N VAL A 239 -1.76 -3.76 -34.34
CA VAL A 239 -2.88 -2.84 -34.57
C VAL A 239 -4.07 -3.30 -33.73
N SER A 240 -4.65 -2.37 -32.95
CA SER A 240 -5.88 -2.65 -32.20
C SER A 240 -7.02 -3.00 -33.17
N THR A 241 -7.63 -4.16 -32.96
CA THR A 241 -8.80 -4.65 -33.72
C THR A 241 -10.12 -4.40 -32.99
N GLY A 242 -10.09 -3.61 -31.92
CA GLY A 242 -11.24 -3.29 -31.06
C GLY A 242 -11.31 -4.13 -29.78
N PRO A 243 -12.30 -3.85 -28.91
CA PRO A 243 -12.47 -4.53 -27.63
C PRO A 243 -12.79 -6.02 -27.78
N ILE A 244 -12.45 -6.83 -26.77
CA ILE A 244 -12.95 -8.20 -26.68
C ILE A 244 -14.48 -8.19 -26.72
N SER A 245 -15.08 -9.02 -27.57
CA SER A 245 -16.52 -9.05 -27.81
C SER A 245 -17.34 -9.66 -26.68
N ASP A 246 -16.67 -10.33 -25.74
CA ASP A 246 -17.27 -11.03 -24.61
C ASP A 246 -16.51 -10.66 -23.32
N PHE A 247 -16.46 -9.37 -23.00
CA PHE A 247 -15.84 -8.89 -21.76
C PHE A 247 -16.66 -9.31 -20.55
N GLY A 248 -17.98 -9.21 -20.65
CA GLY A 248 -18.93 -9.58 -19.60
C GLY A 248 -20.35 -9.65 -20.12
N THR A 249 -21.29 -9.93 -19.23
CA THR A 249 -22.72 -10.00 -19.56
C THR A 249 -23.38 -8.64 -19.37
N GLY A 250 -24.01 -8.16 -20.43
CA GLY A 250 -24.79 -6.93 -20.41
C GLY A 250 -26.09 -7.05 -19.60
N SER A 251 -26.74 -5.91 -19.37
CA SER A 251 -28.04 -5.84 -18.67
C SER A 251 -29.17 -6.68 -19.33
N THR A 252 -29.01 -7.05 -20.60
CA THR A 252 -29.96 -7.88 -21.38
C THR A 252 -29.51 -9.35 -21.51
N GLY A 253 -28.41 -9.75 -20.85
CA GLY A 253 -27.91 -11.13 -20.84
C GLY A 253 -27.09 -11.55 -22.07
N GLY A 254 -26.81 -10.62 -22.99
CA GLY A 254 -25.87 -10.82 -24.11
C GLY A 254 -24.43 -10.58 -23.69
N MET A 255 -23.48 -11.17 -24.44
CA MET A 255 -22.05 -10.87 -24.32
C MET A 255 -21.79 -9.45 -24.81
N GLU A 256 -21.13 -8.63 -23.99
CA GLU A 256 -20.84 -7.23 -24.28
C GLU A 256 -19.34 -6.92 -24.23
N THR A 257 -18.93 -5.93 -25.02
CA THR A 257 -17.57 -5.37 -24.96
C THR A 257 -17.38 -4.51 -23.70
N ILE A 258 -16.13 -4.22 -23.34
CA ILE A 258 -15.85 -3.28 -22.23
C ILE A 258 -16.48 -1.90 -22.49
N ASP A 259 -16.44 -1.40 -23.72
CA ASP A 259 -17.04 -0.13 -24.11
C ASP A 259 -18.56 -0.15 -23.96
N ALA A 260 -19.21 -1.25 -24.35
CA ALA A 260 -20.64 -1.45 -24.19
C ALA A 260 -21.03 -1.52 -22.70
N LEU A 261 -20.23 -2.19 -21.86
CA LEU A 261 -20.48 -2.22 -20.42
C LEU A 261 -20.26 -0.86 -19.75
N MET A 262 -19.22 -0.13 -20.16
CA MET A 262 -18.97 1.22 -19.64
C MET A 262 -20.03 2.22 -20.07
N THR A 263 -20.74 2.02 -21.18
CA THR A 263 -21.78 2.95 -21.64
C THR A 263 -23.21 2.50 -21.30
N GLY A 264 -23.49 1.20 -21.35
CA GLY A 264 -24.84 0.65 -21.18
C GLY A 264 -25.15 0.08 -19.79
N SER A 265 -24.13 -0.28 -19.01
CA SER A 265 -24.31 -1.03 -17.76
C SER A 265 -23.96 -0.21 -16.50
N SER A 266 -24.47 -0.69 -15.36
CA SER A 266 -24.12 -0.13 -14.04
C SER A 266 -22.66 -0.42 -13.71
N ILE A 267 -22.02 0.46 -12.93
CA ILE A 267 -20.61 0.29 -12.52
C ILE A 267 -20.41 -1.05 -11.82
N THR A 268 -21.38 -1.49 -11.01
CA THR A 268 -21.34 -2.81 -10.36
C THR A 268 -21.21 -3.97 -11.35
N ALA A 269 -21.98 -3.98 -12.44
CA ALA A 269 -21.89 -5.03 -13.45
C ALA A 269 -20.53 -5.03 -14.17
N SER A 270 -19.99 -3.84 -14.45
CA SER A 270 -18.62 -3.71 -14.99
C SER A 270 -17.57 -4.22 -14.01
N CYS A 271 -17.72 -3.96 -12.70
CA CYS A 271 -16.83 -4.46 -11.65
C CYS A 271 -16.88 -5.98 -11.53
N ASP A 272 -18.07 -6.58 -11.58
CA ASP A 272 -18.22 -8.04 -11.56
C ASP A 272 -17.50 -8.70 -12.74
N SER A 273 -17.63 -8.10 -13.93
CA SER A 273 -16.96 -8.55 -15.16
C SER A 273 -15.43 -8.46 -15.04
N LEU A 274 -14.92 -7.37 -14.43
CA LEU A 274 -13.48 -7.24 -14.17
C LEU A 274 -12.97 -8.25 -13.15
N ARG A 275 -13.69 -8.44 -12.03
CA ARG A 275 -13.29 -9.38 -10.98
C ARG A 275 -13.14 -10.79 -11.51
N HIS A 276 -14.04 -11.21 -12.39
CA HIS A 276 -13.95 -12.51 -13.06
C HIS A 276 -12.67 -12.68 -13.89
N ARG A 277 -12.04 -11.57 -14.28
CA ARG A 277 -10.82 -11.51 -15.10
C ARG A 277 -9.56 -11.23 -14.31
N ILE A 278 -9.63 -10.89 -13.03
CA ILE A 278 -8.43 -10.69 -12.20
C ILE A 278 -7.89 -12.06 -11.80
N TYR A 279 -6.72 -12.42 -12.33
CA TYR A 279 -6.07 -13.68 -11.96
C TYR A 279 -5.27 -13.53 -10.66
N ASN A 280 -4.47 -12.47 -10.55
CA ASN A 280 -3.64 -12.19 -9.38
C ASN A 280 -3.28 -10.71 -9.33
N ILE A 281 -3.17 -10.16 -8.13
CA ILE A 281 -2.54 -8.87 -7.86
C ILE A 281 -1.42 -9.14 -6.86
N SER A 282 -0.21 -8.66 -7.11
CA SER A 282 0.92 -8.85 -6.22
C SER A 282 1.69 -7.56 -6.06
N PHE A 283 2.06 -7.22 -4.83
CA PHE A 283 2.99 -6.14 -4.56
C PHE A 283 3.65 -6.35 -3.21
N ASN A 284 4.74 -5.60 -2.96
CA ASN A 284 5.31 -5.52 -1.64
C ASN A 284 4.84 -4.23 -0.98
N ASN A 285 4.29 -4.30 0.22
CA ASN A 285 4.09 -3.08 1.00
C ASN A 285 5.43 -2.60 1.55
N SER A 286 5.42 -1.37 2.04
CA SER A 286 6.55 -0.75 2.72
C SER A 286 6.04 -0.12 4.00
N THR A 287 6.68 -0.46 5.12
CA THR A 287 6.45 0.22 6.40
C THR A 287 7.75 0.90 6.82
N GLU A 288 7.66 2.19 7.12
CA GLU A 288 8.78 2.98 7.59
C GLU A 288 8.77 3.00 9.12
N ILE A 289 9.71 2.29 9.72
CA ILE A 289 9.87 2.29 11.17
C ILE A 289 10.93 3.33 11.52
N ASN A 290 10.50 4.36 12.25
CA ASN A 290 11.41 5.36 12.79
C ASN A 290 11.89 4.90 14.16
N SER A 291 13.19 4.64 14.26
CA SER A 291 13.80 4.19 15.51
C SER A 291 14.73 5.26 16.04
N THR A 292 14.57 5.63 17.30
CA THR A 292 15.60 6.37 18.04
C THR A 292 16.31 5.43 18.98
N ILE A 293 17.63 5.33 18.84
CA ILE A 293 18.48 4.52 19.69
C ILE A 293 19.16 5.45 20.70
N TYR A 294 18.94 5.18 21.97
CA TYR A 294 19.59 5.86 23.08
C TYR A 294 20.71 4.99 23.66
N PHE A 295 21.87 5.60 23.88
CA PHE A 295 22.99 4.99 24.56
C PHE A 295 23.01 5.46 26.02
N CYS A 296 22.44 4.65 26.91
CA CYS A 296 22.43 4.92 28.33
C CYS A 296 23.75 4.46 28.93
N ARG A 297 24.66 5.40 29.19
CA ARG A 297 25.96 5.13 29.80
C ARG A 297 25.85 5.17 31.32
N LEU A 298 26.39 4.17 31.97
CA LEU A 298 26.50 4.07 33.43
C LEU A 298 27.99 4.03 33.79
N PRO A 299 28.60 5.21 34.03
CA PRO A 299 30.02 5.31 34.37
C PRO A 299 30.38 4.57 35.66
N VAL A 300 31.67 4.30 35.85
CA VAL A 300 32.22 3.60 37.03
C VAL A 300 31.83 4.27 38.36
N ASN A 301 31.70 5.59 38.42
CA ASN A 301 31.43 6.36 39.63
C ASN A 301 29.94 6.60 39.92
N LYS A 302 29.04 6.26 39.01
CA LYS A 302 27.59 6.50 39.14
C LYS A 302 26.81 5.19 39.22
N PHE A 303 25.58 5.29 39.74
CA PHE A 303 24.58 4.20 39.77
C PHE A 303 25.02 2.90 40.47
N ASN A 304 25.99 2.94 41.39
CA ASN A 304 26.41 1.79 42.20
C ASN A 304 25.55 1.59 43.47
N TYR A 305 24.28 1.99 43.42
CA TYR A 305 23.34 1.95 44.53
C TYR A 305 21.92 1.74 43.99
N SER A 306 20.99 1.31 44.84
CA SER A 306 19.61 1.02 44.44
C SER A 306 18.61 1.74 45.35
N SER A 307 17.43 2.03 44.81
CA SER A 307 16.25 2.49 45.55
C SER A 307 15.46 1.34 46.18
N ASN A 308 15.89 0.08 45.98
CA ASN A 308 15.27 -1.07 46.64
C ASN A 308 15.36 -0.93 48.17
N PRO A 309 14.26 -1.16 48.92
CA PRO A 309 14.26 -1.05 50.39
C PRO A 309 15.36 -1.84 51.11
N THR A 310 15.83 -2.94 50.52
CA THR A 310 16.96 -3.74 51.05
C THR A 310 18.29 -2.97 51.09
N TYR A 311 18.41 -1.87 50.35
CA TYR A 311 19.55 -0.95 50.37
C TYR A 311 19.36 0.19 51.38
N THR A 312 18.30 0.18 52.19
CA THR A 312 18.06 1.23 53.19
C THR A 312 18.23 0.67 54.60
N SER A 313 18.91 1.42 55.47
CA SER A 313 19.04 1.12 56.89
C SER A 313 18.89 2.43 57.67
N GLY A 314 17.75 2.59 58.34
CA GLY A 314 17.33 3.88 58.88
C GLY A 314 17.22 4.94 57.77
N SER A 315 17.78 6.12 57.98
CA SER A 315 17.81 7.21 56.97
C SER A 315 19.06 7.18 56.07
N LYS A 316 19.74 6.03 55.94
CA LYS A 316 20.97 5.89 55.14
C LYS A 316 20.81 4.80 54.08
N ILE A 317 21.43 5.02 52.92
CA ILE A 317 21.56 3.98 51.88
C ILE A 317 22.77 3.10 52.23
N ARG A 318 22.53 1.81 52.50
CA ARG A 318 23.53 0.77 52.73
C ARG A 318 23.85 0.08 51.40
N VAL A 319 25.03 0.37 50.86
CA VAL A 319 25.54 -0.23 49.62
C VAL A 319 26.57 -1.35 49.84
N LYS A 320 26.99 -1.56 51.09
CA LYS A 320 28.00 -2.55 51.49
C LYS A 320 27.58 -3.29 52.75
N ASN A 321 28.02 -4.54 52.88
CA ASN A 321 27.82 -5.32 54.10
C ASN A 321 28.97 -5.08 55.09
N VAL A 322 30.21 -5.10 54.60
CA VAL A 322 31.43 -4.75 55.32
C VAL A 322 32.11 -3.56 54.64
N ALA A 323 32.83 -2.71 55.39
CA ALA A 323 33.44 -1.49 54.84
C ALA A 323 34.43 -1.75 53.68
N SER A 324 35.09 -2.91 53.69
CA SER A 324 36.02 -3.39 52.65
C SER A 324 35.33 -3.82 51.35
N ASP A 325 34.03 -4.12 51.38
CA ASP A 325 33.34 -4.64 50.21
C ASP A 325 33.21 -3.59 49.11
N LEU A 326 33.13 -4.03 47.87
CA LEU A 326 32.72 -3.17 46.77
C LEU A 326 31.19 -3.10 46.73
N PRO A 327 30.61 -1.92 46.53
CA PRO A 327 29.17 -1.80 46.39
C PRO A 327 28.73 -2.51 45.10
N VAL A 328 27.66 -3.28 45.20
CA VAL A 328 27.06 -4.00 44.08
C VAL A 328 25.65 -3.48 43.90
N SER A 329 25.21 -3.32 42.66
CA SER A 329 23.83 -3.01 42.31
C SER A 329 23.44 -3.78 41.06
N TYR A 330 22.14 -3.94 40.83
CA TYR A 330 21.63 -4.62 39.64
C TYR A 330 20.69 -3.68 38.89
N VAL A 331 20.98 -3.47 37.61
CA VAL A 331 20.13 -2.69 36.71
C VAL A 331 19.11 -3.64 36.09
N THR A 332 17.83 -3.31 36.21
CA THR A 332 16.73 -4.12 35.68
C THR A 332 15.86 -3.36 34.69
N THR A 333 15.84 -2.03 34.78
CA THR A 333 14.91 -1.18 34.03
C THR A 333 15.57 0.17 33.77
N VAL A 334 15.32 0.72 32.58
CA VAL A 334 15.73 2.05 32.17
C VAL A 334 14.46 2.86 31.90
N GLY A 335 14.34 4.05 32.50
CA GLY A 335 13.23 4.97 32.27
C GLY A 335 13.71 6.24 31.57
N LEU A 336 13.00 6.67 30.53
CA LEU A 336 13.21 7.92 29.85
C LEU A 336 12.26 8.97 30.41
N TYR A 337 12.78 10.10 30.88
CA TYR A 337 11.99 11.18 31.48
C TYR A 337 12.16 12.47 30.68
N ASN A 338 11.11 13.30 30.64
CA ASN A 338 11.19 14.63 30.05
C ASN A 338 11.73 15.68 31.05
N ALA A 339 11.90 16.93 30.60
CA ALA A 339 12.39 18.03 31.43
C ALA A 339 11.48 18.41 32.62
N ARG A 340 10.24 17.92 32.64
CA ARG A 340 9.28 18.10 33.75
C ARG A 340 9.23 16.88 34.68
N ASN A 341 10.15 15.92 34.51
CA ASN A 341 10.19 14.63 35.23
C ASN A 341 8.98 13.72 34.97
N GLU A 342 8.33 13.84 33.82
CA GLU A 342 7.29 12.91 33.38
C GLU A 342 7.94 11.72 32.65
N LEU A 343 7.52 10.50 32.99
CA LEU A 343 8.02 9.26 32.38
C LEU A 343 7.45 9.10 30.96
N LEU A 344 8.33 9.05 29.96
CA LEU A 344 7.97 8.91 28.55
C LEU A 344 8.03 7.46 28.06
N ALA A 345 9.07 6.71 28.47
CA ALA A 345 9.28 5.35 28.02
C ALA A 345 9.98 4.51 29.09
N VAL A 346 9.74 3.20 29.07
CA VAL A 346 10.36 2.23 29.98
C VAL A 346 10.92 1.06 29.16
N ALA A 347 12.19 0.76 29.35
CA ALA A 347 12.82 -0.44 28.81
C ALA A 347 13.15 -1.40 29.97
N LYS A 348 12.75 -2.66 29.83
CA LYS A 348 13.09 -3.72 30.78
C LYS A 348 14.18 -4.60 30.21
N LEU A 349 15.17 -4.93 31.04
CA LEU A 349 16.21 -5.88 30.69
C LEU A 349 15.67 -7.30 30.88
N SER A 350 16.09 -8.22 30.03
CA SER A 350 15.75 -9.66 30.12
C SER A 350 16.28 -10.29 31.39
N GLU A 351 17.42 -9.81 31.87
CA GLU A 351 18.05 -10.23 33.12
C GLU A 351 18.65 -9.04 33.88
N PRO A 352 18.73 -9.10 35.22
CA PRO A 352 19.37 -8.07 36.02
C PRO A 352 20.88 -7.98 35.74
N LEU A 353 21.35 -6.83 35.26
CA LEU A 353 22.77 -6.62 34.96
C LEU A 353 23.52 -6.10 36.19
N LYS A 354 24.54 -6.85 36.62
CA LYS A 354 25.38 -6.49 37.77
C LYS A 354 26.26 -5.28 37.45
N LYS A 355 26.19 -4.25 38.29
CA LYS A 355 27.02 -3.05 38.23
C LYS A 355 27.88 -2.92 39.49
N THR A 356 29.18 -2.67 39.29
CA THR A 356 30.17 -2.39 40.33
C THR A 356 30.98 -1.13 39.96
N PRO A 357 31.72 -0.53 40.90
CA PRO A 357 32.58 0.62 40.62
C PRO A 357 33.78 0.35 39.71
N GLN A 358 34.02 -0.91 39.34
CA GLN A 358 35.14 -1.29 38.48
C GLN A 358 34.74 -1.31 37.01
N ASN A 359 33.45 -1.42 36.73
CA ASN A 359 32.93 -1.66 35.39
C ASN A 359 32.04 -0.50 34.96
N GLU A 360 32.26 -0.04 33.74
CA GLU A 360 31.33 0.82 33.01
C GLU A 360 30.35 -0.05 32.23
N LEU A 361 29.08 0.36 32.18
CA LEU A 361 28.03 -0.34 31.44
C LEU A 361 27.38 0.63 30.47
N THR A 362 27.23 0.25 29.20
CA THR A 362 26.45 1.02 28.23
C THR A 362 25.29 0.16 27.76
N LEU A 363 24.07 0.66 27.95
CA LEU A 363 22.84 0.02 27.49
C LEU A 363 22.36 0.72 26.23
N ARG A 364 22.14 -0.07 25.17
CA ARG A 364 21.53 0.40 23.93
C ARG A 364 20.03 0.16 24.02
N VAL A 365 19.26 1.23 24.16
CA VAL A 365 17.79 1.18 24.21
C VAL A 365 17.23 1.69 22.89
N ARG A 366 16.42 0.89 22.21
CA ARG A 366 15.74 1.28 20.97
C ARG A 366 14.29 1.65 21.28
N LEU A 367 13.87 2.82 20.81
CA LEU A 367 12.50 3.28 20.81
C LEU A 367 12.01 3.32 19.37
N ASP A 368 11.04 2.47 19.04
CA ASP A 368 10.39 2.41 17.72
C ASP A 368 9.03 3.10 17.83
N TYR A 369 8.70 3.96 16.86
CA TYR A 369 7.44 4.70 16.82
C TYR A 369 6.93 4.93 15.40
#